data_AF-A0A8S9WBS8-F1
#
_entry.id   AF-A0A8S9WBS8-F1
#
_cell.length_a   1.000
_cell.length_b   1.000
_cell.length_c   1.000
_cell.angle_alpha   90.00
_cell.angle_beta   90.00
_cell.angle_gamma   90.00
#
_symmetry.space_group_name_H-M   'P 1'
#
loop_
_entity.id
_entity.type
_entity.pdbx_description
1 polymer ?
#
loop_
_entity_poly.entity_id
_entity_poly.type
_entity_poly.pdbx_seq_one_letter_code
_entity_poly.pdbx_strand_id
1 'polypeptide(L)'
;MKPAFIVTILASIFLVGIPPFGAYWVKSMMDELKLHLWHHNGMILPIVLLITISLVYAAVIAKFLSLNFIKGDKPEHEHLEGGGLMKLGYGLMVSVLFVLSYGIFKFEETQHFVHAGTESLSLIVGMSILVVFVAAVYKPQIKAFSSNIGVFFNDRMYLPFLNDYIVPKTGFFIAHLVQDYGNRAIDAFFNTTVIPGFFKAISRAIRAIQTGFLTTYVKIAIGFVLLILILASIGGMGL
;
A
#
# COMPACT_ATOMS: atom_id res chain seq x y z
N MET A 1 0.76 -13.70 34.75
CA MET A 1 1.76 -12.90 34.01
C MET A 1 3.12 -13.59 33.82
N LYS A 2 3.65 -14.36 34.79
CA LYS A 2 4.97 -15.02 34.68
C LYS A 2 5.24 -15.85 33.39
N PRO A 3 4.33 -16.74 32.91
CA PRO A 3 4.62 -17.53 31.71
C PRO A 3 4.60 -16.71 30.42
N ALA A 4 3.67 -15.76 30.29
CA ALA A 4 3.60 -14.88 29.13
C ALA A 4 4.86 -14.00 29.01
N PHE A 5 5.35 -13.47 30.14
CA PHE A 5 6.61 -12.73 30.17
C PHE A 5 7.81 -13.56 29.68
N ILE A 6 7.96 -14.80 30.17
CA ILE A 6 9.03 -15.70 29.75
C ILE A 6 8.92 -16.01 28.25
N VAL A 7 7.72 -16.31 27.77
CA VAL A 7 7.45 -16.56 26.35
C VAL A 7 7.82 -15.34 25.51
N THR A 8 7.43 -14.13 25.91
CA THR A 8 7.75 -12.91 25.16
C THR A 8 9.25 -12.62 25.14
N ILE A 9 9.98 -12.85 26.24
CA ILE A 9 11.45 -12.74 26.26
C ILE A 9 12.06 -13.72 25.26
N LEU A 10 11.69 -15.01 25.35
CA LEU A 10 12.23 -16.05 24.48
C LEU A 10 11.93 -15.74 23.01
N ALA A 11 10.70 -15.37 22.68
CA ALA A 11 10.31 -14.98 21.33
C ALA A 11 11.11 -13.76 20.84
N SER A 12 11.29 -12.75 21.68
CA SER A 12 12.06 -11.54 21.33
C SER A 12 13.53 -11.86 21.03
N ILE A 13 14.16 -12.70 21.85
CA ILE A 13 15.56 -13.11 21.66
C ILE A 13 15.72 -13.89 20.35
N PHE A 14 14.79 -14.81 20.06
CA PHE A 14 14.82 -15.62 18.83
C PHE A 14 14.52 -14.81 17.58
N LEU A 15 13.87 -13.65 17.70
CA LEU A 15 13.42 -12.82 16.59
C LEU A 15 14.43 -11.70 16.22
N VAL A 16 15.14 -11.14 17.20
CA VAL A 16 16.05 -9.99 17.00
C VAL A 16 17.30 -10.35 16.16
N GLY A 17 17.69 -11.63 16.15
CA GLY A 17 18.85 -12.11 15.42
C GLY A 17 20.16 -12.02 16.21
N ILE A 18 20.10 -12.32 17.52
CA ILE A 18 21.27 -12.43 18.39
C ILE A 18 21.87 -13.84 18.20
N PRO A 19 23.19 -14.00 17.97
CA PRO A 19 23.82 -15.32 17.98
C PRO A 19 23.68 -15.99 19.36
N PRO A 20 23.35 -17.29 19.48
CA PRO A 20 23.16 -18.31 18.43
C PRO A 20 21.67 -18.59 18.07
N PHE A 21 20.75 -17.65 18.32
CA PHE A 21 19.31 -17.91 18.22
C PHE A 21 18.78 -17.88 16.78
N GLY A 22 17.61 -18.48 16.54
CA GLY A 22 17.10 -18.81 15.20
C GLY A 22 17.19 -17.72 14.13
N ALA A 23 16.74 -16.48 14.41
CA ALA A 23 16.78 -15.41 13.41
C ALA A 23 18.20 -14.98 13.00
N TYR A 24 19.23 -15.28 13.79
CA TYR A 24 20.62 -14.99 13.42
C TYR A 24 21.01 -15.75 12.15
N TRP A 25 20.73 -17.05 12.10
CA TRP A 25 21.10 -17.93 11.00
C TRP A 25 20.35 -17.62 9.70
N VAL A 26 19.07 -17.26 9.80
CA VAL A 26 18.29 -16.86 8.62
C VAL A 26 18.81 -15.53 8.05
N LYS A 27 19.20 -14.63 8.94
CA LYS A 27 19.68 -13.30 8.58
C LYS A 27 21.10 -13.31 8.05
N SER A 28 21.97 -14.16 8.57
CA SER A 28 23.34 -14.29 8.08
C SER A 28 23.38 -14.67 6.61
N MET A 29 22.46 -15.52 6.16
CA MET A 29 22.29 -15.83 4.74
C MET A 29 21.86 -14.61 3.90
N MET A 30 21.05 -13.72 4.47
CA MET A 30 20.70 -12.46 3.79
C MET A 30 21.88 -11.50 3.71
N ASP A 31 22.76 -11.49 4.73
CA ASP A 31 23.99 -10.70 4.72
C ASP A 31 24.93 -11.21 3.61
N GLU A 32 25.12 -12.53 3.48
CA GLU A 32 25.95 -13.15 2.44
C GLU A 32 25.39 -12.88 1.03
N LEU A 33 24.07 -13.01 0.84
CA LEU A 33 23.42 -12.69 -0.44
C LEU A 33 23.68 -11.24 -0.87
N LYS A 34 23.62 -10.30 0.08
CA LYS A 34 23.86 -8.88 -0.24
C LYS A 34 25.34 -8.56 -0.40
N LEU A 35 26.22 -9.30 0.27
CA LEU A 35 27.66 -9.24 0.04
C LEU A 35 27.99 -9.71 -1.38
N HIS A 36 27.33 -10.75 -1.88
CA HIS A 36 27.43 -11.18 -3.27
C HIS A 36 26.96 -10.08 -4.25
N LEU A 37 25.83 -9.41 -3.96
CA LEU A 37 25.36 -8.26 -4.74
C LEU A 37 26.33 -7.07 -4.74
N TRP A 38 27.04 -6.85 -3.64
CA TRP A 38 28.11 -5.86 -3.60
C TRP A 38 29.26 -6.24 -4.54
N HIS A 39 29.77 -7.47 -4.42
CA HIS A 39 30.92 -7.91 -5.20
C HIS A 39 30.63 -7.94 -6.70
N HIS A 40 29.40 -8.28 -7.11
CA HIS A 40 29.02 -8.38 -8.52
C HIS A 40 28.50 -7.09 -9.14
N ASN A 41 27.72 -6.28 -8.40
CA ASN A 41 27.03 -5.12 -8.96
C ASN A 41 27.51 -3.78 -8.39
N GLY A 42 28.49 -3.79 -7.48
CA GLY A 42 28.98 -2.59 -6.79
C GLY A 42 27.90 -1.92 -5.91
N MET A 43 26.81 -2.61 -5.59
CA MET A 43 25.66 -2.03 -4.91
C MET A 43 25.85 -2.05 -3.38
N ILE A 44 26.29 -0.91 -2.85
CA ILE A 44 26.60 -0.70 -1.43
C ILE A 44 25.35 -0.50 -0.57
N LEU A 45 24.37 0.20 -1.13
CA LEU A 45 23.17 0.66 -0.44
C LEU A 45 22.37 -0.46 0.25
N PRO A 46 22.13 -1.64 -0.38
CA PRO A 46 21.34 -2.70 0.23
C PRO A 46 21.94 -3.28 1.52
N ILE A 47 23.28 -3.33 1.63
CA ILE A 47 23.99 -3.81 2.83
C ILE A 47 23.83 -2.79 3.96
N VAL A 48 24.12 -1.52 3.68
CA VAL A 48 24.01 -0.44 4.68
C VAL A 48 22.59 -0.36 5.23
N LEU A 49 21.58 -0.44 4.36
CA LEU A 49 20.18 -0.46 4.77
C LEU A 49 19.84 -1.69 5.61
N LEU A 50 20.35 -2.88 5.24
CA LEU A 50 20.10 -4.10 6.02
C LEU A 50 20.65 -3.97 7.44
N ILE A 51 21.89 -3.53 7.57
CA ILE A 51 22.56 -3.35 8.87
C ILE A 51 21.81 -2.28 9.68
N THR A 52 21.44 -1.17 9.06
CA THR A 52 20.73 -0.08 9.76
C THR A 52 19.36 -0.54 10.25
N ILE A 53 18.54 -1.15 9.40
CA ILE A 53 17.21 -1.67 9.77
C ILE A 53 17.35 -2.72 10.87
N SER A 54 18.37 -3.57 10.79
CA SER A 54 18.67 -4.59 11.79
C SER A 54 18.91 -4.02 13.18
N LEU A 55 19.72 -2.96 13.28
CA LEU A 55 20.01 -2.30 14.55
C LEU A 55 18.77 -1.57 15.08
N VAL A 56 18.03 -0.87 14.21
CA VAL A 56 16.78 -0.19 14.59
C VAL A 56 15.75 -1.20 15.09
N TYR A 57 15.58 -2.32 14.39
CA TYR A 57 14.66 -3.38 14.78
C TYR A 57 14.98 -3.96 16.15
N ALA A 58 16.27 -4.25 16.41
CA ALA A 58 16.73 -4.71 17.71
C ALA A 58 16.40 -3.70 18.83
N ALA A 59 16.63 -2.40 18.57
CA ALA A 59 16.32 -1.34 19.51
C ALA A 59 14.81 -1.21 19.79
N VAL A 60 13.97 -1.33 18.75
CA VAL A 60 12.50 -1.25 18.89
C VAL A 60 11.95 -2.42 19.70
N ILE A 61 12.40 -3.65 19.44
CA ILE A 61 11.99 -4.83 20.22
C ILE A 61 12.47 -4.73 21.67
N ALA A 62 13.73 -4.34 21.88
CA ALA A 62 14.27 -4.12 23.22
C ALA A 62 13.48 -3.06 23.99
N LYS A 63 13.11 -1.96 23.33
CA LYS A 63 12.26 -0.91 23.90
C LYS A 63 10.88 -1.45 24.26
N PHE A 64 10.25 -2.21 23.36
CA PHE A 64 8.95 -2.85 23.62
C PHE A 64 9.01 -3.78 24.83
N LEU A 65 10.04 -4.64 24.90
CA LEU A 65 10.24 -5.56 26.02
C LEU A 65 10.46 -4.80 27.34
N SER A 66 11.31 -3.77 27.32
CA SER A 66 11.64 -2.96 28.48
C SER A 66 10.42 -2.19 29.00
N LEU A 67 9.69 -1.50 28.12
CA LEU A 67 8.54 -0.68 28.49
C LEU A 67 7.31 -1.50 28.89
N ASN A 68 7.11 -2.71 28.36
CA ASN A 68 5.93 -3.50 28.73
C ASN A 68 6.13 -4.38 29.96
N PHE A 69 7.37 -4.79 30.26
CA PHE A 69 7.59 -5.81 31.28
C PHE A 69 8.65 -5.49 32.35
N ILE A 70 9.62 -4.62 32.07
CA ILE A 70 10.75 -4.37 33.00
C ILE A 70 10.60 -3.02 33.71
N LYS A 71 10.34 -1.96 32.94
CA LYS A 71 10.36 -0.56 33.38
C LYS A 71 9.05 0.17 33.11
N GLY A 72 8.02 -0.54 32.65
CA GLY A 72 6.70 0.00 32.42
C GLY A 72 5.98 0.37 33.71
N ASP A 73 5.01 1.27 33.58
CA ASP A 73 4.06 1.53 34.65
C ASP A 73 3.28 0.27 34.99
N LYS A 74 2.96 0.09 36.27
CA LYS A 74 2.12 -1.04 36.70
C LYS A 74 0.74 -0.88 36.04
N PRO A 75 0.17 -1.96 35.49
CA PRO A 75 -1.15 -1.87 34.86
C PRO A 75 -2.19 -1.42 35.89
N GLU A 76 -3.05 -0.46 35.52
CA GLU A 76 -4.16 -0.01 36.37
C GLU A 76 -5.19 -1.13 36.61
N HIS A 77 -5.30 -2.07 35.67
CA HIS A 77 -6.15 -3.26 35.78
C HIS A 77 -5.37 -4.52 35.40
N GLU A 78 -5.30 -5.47 36.32
CA GLU A 78 -4.78 -6.80 36.02
C GLU A 78 -5.84 -7.60 35.25
N HIS A 79 -5.67 -7.70 33.93
CA HIS A 79 -6.45 -8.64 33.13
C HIS A 79 -6.01 -10.08 33.45
N LEU A 80 -6.62 -10.68 34.47
CA LEU A 80 -6.43 -12.08 34.86
C LEU A 80 -7.11 -13.07 33.90
N GLU A 81 -7.84 -12.58 32.90
CA GLU A 81 -8.70 -13.36 31.99
C GLU A 81 -7.95 -14.20 30.94
N GLY A 82 -6.62 -14.25 31.00
CA GLY A 82 -5.81 -15.18 30.23
C GLY A 82 -5.94 -16.62 30.76
N GLY A 83 -7.01 -17.31 30.35
CA GLY A 83 -7.26 -18.71 30.69
C GLY A 83 -6.11 -19.67 30.34
N GLY A 84 -6.17 -20.91 30.83
CA GLY A 84 -5.12 -21.92 30.62
C GLY A 84 -4.78 -22.20 29.16
N LEU A 85 -5.78 -22.09 28.26
CA LEU A 85 -5.62 -22.29 26.82
C LEU A 85 -4.65 -21.29 26.18
N MET A 86 -4.68 -20.02 26.60
CA MET A 86 -3.79 -18.98 26.05
C MET A 86 -2.33 -19.26 26.43
N LYS A 87 -2.10 -19.71 27.67
CA LYS A 87 -0.75 -20.10 28.14
C LYS A 87 -0.21 -21.29 27.36
N LEU A 88 -1.08 -22.27 27.07
CA LEU A 88 -0.74 -23.43 26.26
C LEU A 88 -0.39 -23.01 24.83
N GLY A 89 -1.22 -22.15 24.21
CA GLY A 89 -0.96 -21.61 22.87
C GLY A 89 0.39 -20.89 22.76
N TYR A 90 0.68 -19.99 23.69
CA TYR A 90 1.98 -19.30 23.74
C TYR A 90 3.15 -20.26 23.98
N GLY A 91 2.97 -21.27 24.84
CA GLY A 91 3.98 -22.31 25.07
C GLY A 91 4.28 -23.12 23.81
N LEU A 92 3.24 -23.52 23.07
CA LEU A 92 3.39 -24.25 21.81
C LEU A 92 4.10 -23.39 20.75
N MET A 93 3.72 -22.13 20.59
CA MET A 93 4.38 -21.22 19.64
C MET A 93 5.88 -21.10 19.90
N VAL A 94 6.28 -20.95 21.17
CA VAL A 94 7.71 -20.89 21.53
C VAL A 94 8.40 -22.23 21.33
N SER A 95 7.73 -23.36 21.58
CA SER A 95 8.30 -24.69 21.34
C SER A 95 8.69 -24.91 19.87
N VAL A 96 7.90 -24.38 18.93
CA VAL A 96 8.21 -24.43 17.50
C VAL A 96 9.52 -23.70 17.17
N LEU A 97 9.85 -22.60 17.86
CA LEU A 97 11.12 -21.89 17.65
C LEU A 97 12.34 -22.77 17.96
N PHE A 98 12.24 -23.61 18.98
CA PHE A 98 13.30 -24.57 19.32
C PHE A 98 13.42 -25.68 18.27
N VAL A 99 12.28 -26.19 17.78
CA VAL A 99 12.26 -27.19 16.70
C VAL A 99 12.89 -26.64 15.42
N LEU A 100 12.54 -25.41 15.03
CA LEU A 100 13.12 -24.73 13.87
C LEU A 100 14.62 -24.52 14.04
N SER A 101 15.05 -24.07 15.23
CA SER A 101 16.47 -23.86 15.50
C SER A 101 17.26 -25.16 15.47
N TYR A 102 16.69 -26.27 15.94
CA TYR A 102 17.29 -27.60 15.80
C TYR A 102 17.35 -28.04 14.33
N GLY A 103 16.30 -27.76 13.55
CA GLY A 103 16.26 -28.06 12.11
C GLY A 103 17.40 -27.43 11.34
N ILE A 104 17.75 -26.17 11.64
CA ILE A 104 18.85 -25.44 10.97
C ILE A 104 20.19 -26.19 11.04
N PHE A 105 20.46 -26.89 12.14
CA PHE A 105 21.72 -27.63 12.32
C PHE A 105 21.67 -29.07 11.80
N LYS A 106 20.48 -29.64 11.57
CA LYS A 106 20.32 -31.05 11.25
C LYS A 106 20.12 -31.33 9.77
N PHE A 107 19.44 -30.44 9.04
CA PHE A 107 19.16 -30.65 7.63
C PHE A 107 20.36 -30.24 6.77
N GLU A 108 20.67 -31.04 5.75
CA GLU A 108 21.78 -30.75 4.83
C GLU A 108 21.50 -29.49 4.00
N GLU A 109 20.23 -29.29 3.61
CA GLU A 109 19.77 -28.10 2.88
C GLU A 109 20.00 -26.79 3.66
N THR A 110 20.10 -26.86 4.99
CA THR A 110 20.27 -25.68 5.86
C THR A 110 21.73 -25.42 6.24
N GLN A 111 22.69 -26.21 5.74
CA GLN A 111 24.12 -26.00 6.02
C GLN A 111 24.63 -24.65 5.52
N HIS A 112 24.04 -24.13 4.44
CA HIS A 112 24.34 -22.79 3.93
C HIS A 112 24.06 -21.69 4.97
N PHE A 113 23.02 -21.83 5.80
CA PHE A 113 22.75 -20.86 6.88
C PHE A 113 23.85 -20.87 7.95
N VAL A 114 24.38 -22.06 8.25
CA VAL A 114 25.46 -22.22 9.25
C VAL A 114 26.76 -21.64 8.69
N HIS A 115 27.08 -21.90 7.42
CA HIS A 115 28.24 -21.32 6.76
C HIS A 115 28.19 -19.78 6.75
N ALA A 116 27.07 -19.22 6.29
CA ALA A 116 26.81 -17.78 6.29
C ALA A 116 26.93 -17.18 7.71
N GLY A 117 26.43 -17.90 8.72
CA GLY A 117 26.48 -17.49 10.13
C GLY A 117 27.88 -17.52 10.74
N THR A 118 28.85 -18.17 10.11
CA THR A 118 30.25 -18.16 10.55
C THR A 118 31.10 -17.08 9.88
N GLU A 119 30.54 -16.36 8.89
CA GLU A 119 31.25 -15.27 8.24
C GLU A 119 31.48 -14.08 9.18
N SER A 120 32.63 -13.43 9.00
CA SER A 120 33.08 -12.32 9.84
C SER A 120 32.09 -11.15 9.87
N LEU A 121 31.51 -10.80 8.72
CA LEU A 121 30.55 -9.70 8.61
C LEU A 121 29.27 -10.00 9.40
N SER A 122 28.72 -11.21 9.27
CA SER A 122 27.49 -11.57 9.97
C SER A 122 27.70 -11.65 11.48
N LEU A 123 28.86 -12.16 11.93
CA LEU A 123 29.22 -12.17 13.35
C LEU A 123 29.31 -10.75 13.93
N ILE A 124 29.94 -9.81 13.21
CA ILE A 124 30.05 -8.40 13.63
C ILE A 124 28.65 -7.76 13.72
N VAL A 125 27.79 -8.00 12.74
CA VAL A 125 26.42 -7.49 12.73
C VAL A 125 25.61 -8.10 13.89
N GLY A 126 25.71 -9.41 14.11
CA GLY A 126 25.08 -10.12 15.22
C GLY A 126 25.51 -9.61 16.59
N MET A 127 26.81 -9.34 16.79
CA MET A 127 27.32 -8.75 18.02
C MET A 127 26.89 -7.29 18.20
N SER A 128 26.85 -6.50 17.12
CA SER A 128 26.35 -5.12 17.15
C SER A 128 24.88 -5.07 17.55
N ILE A 129 24.08 -6.02 17.06
CA ILE A 129 22.67 -6.19 17.45
C ILE A 129 22.55 -6.51 18.94
N LEU A 130 23.38 -7.42 19.47
CA LEU A 130 23.39 -7.73 20.90
C LEU A 130 23.69 -6.48 21.74
N VAL A 131 24.70 -5.70 21.36
CA VAL A 131 25.07 -4.46 22.06
C VAL A 131 23.91 -3.47 22.05
N VAL A 132 23.29 -3.24 20.88
CA VAL A 132 22.14 -2.33 20.76
C VAL A 132 20.94 -2.83 21.55
N PHE A 133 20.67 -4.13 21.53
CA PHE A 133 19.57 -4.74 22.27
C PHE A 133 19.75 -4.53 23.78
N VAL A 134 20.93 -4.83 24.34
CA VAL A 134 21.24 -4.63 25.76
C VAL A 134 21.15 -3.14 26.14
N ALA A 135 21.73 -2.26 25.32
CA ALA A 135 21.68 -0.82 25.55
C ALA A 135 20.24 -0.28 25.56
N ALA A 136 19.41 -0.72 24.62
CA ALA A 136 18.01 -0.31 24.52
C ALA A 136 17.12 -0.90 25.63
N VAL A 137 17.43 -2.11 26.13
CA VAL A 137 16.77 -2.65 27.33
C VAL A 137 17.06 -1.77 28.56
N TYR A 138 18.32 -1.34 28.72
CA TYR A 138 18.73 -0.50 29.84
C TYR A 138 18.22 0.94 29.74
N LYS A 139 18.26 1.56 28.56
CA LYS A 139 17.78 2.93 28.34
C LYS A 139 16.79 2.98 27.17
N PRO A 140 15.51 2.65 27.39
CA PRO A 140 14.52 2.51 26.32
C PRO A 140 14.07 3.84 25.70
N GLN A 141 14.28 4.96 26.40
CA GLN A 141 13.92 6.29 25.92
C GLN A 141 15.14 7.21 25.92
N ILE A 142 15.46 7.71 24.73
CA ILE A 142 16.45 8.77 24.53
C ILE A 142 15.67 10.03 24.17
N LYS A 143 15.64 11.00 25.10
CA LYS A 143 14.94 12.28 24.92
C LYS A 143 15.42 13.08 23.70
N ALA A 144 16.60 12.80 23.15
CA ALA A 144 17.10 13.45 21.94
C ALA A 144 16.29 13.11 20.67
N PHE A 145 15.58 11.96 20.66
CA PHE A 145 14.74 11.57 19.53
C PHE A 145 13.29 12.07 19.64
N SER A 146 12.92 12.84 20.66
CA SER A 146 11.59 13.47 20.74
C SER A 146 11.49 14.79 19.94
N SER A 147 12.44 15.03 19.02
CA SER A 147 12.41 16.15 18.08
C SER A 147 11.43 15.91 16.93
N ASN A 148 11.31 16.88 16.00
CA ASN A 148 10.45 16.82 14.80
C ASN A 148 10.63 15.51 13.99
N ILE A 149 11.84 14.94 13.96
CA ILE A 149 12.12 13.67 13.26
C ILE A 149 11.45 12.49 13.98
N GLY A 150 11.45 12.49 15.32
CA GLY A 150 10.75 11.48 16.09
C GLY A 150 9.24 11.53 15.91
N VAL A 151 8.67 12.74 15.83
CA VAL A 151 7.24 12.93 15.53
C VAL A 151 6.90 12.35 14.15
N PHE A 152 7.71 12.65 13.13
CA PHE A 152 7.52 12.09 11.78
C PHE A 152 7.50 10.56 11.77
N PHE A 153 8.43 9.90 12.46
CA PHE A 153 8.43 8.43 12.53
C PHE A 153 7.30 7.87 13.40
N ASN A 154 6.92 8.57 14.47
CA ASN A 154 5.80 8.17 15.32
C ASN A 154 4.46 8.26 14.57
N ASP A 155 4.28 9.29 13.74
CA ASP A 155 3.10 9.49 12.89
C ASP A 155 3.14 8.64 11.61
N ARG A 156 3.91 7.54 11.63
CA ARG A 156 4.05 6.57 10.52
C ARG A 156 4.39 7.28 9.21
N MET A 157 5.30 8.25 9.27
CA MET A 157 5.75 9.06 8.12
C MET A 157 4.62 9.82 7.41
N TYR A 158 3.53 10.13 8.13
CA TYR A 158 2.31 10.74 7.59
C TYR A 158 1.66 9.94 6.44
N LEU A 159 1.98 8.64 6.30
CA LEU A 159 1.31 7.75 5.34
C LEU A 159 -0.21 7.66 5.58
N PRO A 160 -0.71 7.62 6.83
CA PRO A 160 -2.14 7.69 7.07
C PRO A 160 -2.76 9.00 6.55
N PHE A 161 -2.09 10.13 6.72
CA PHE A 161 -2.57 11.41 6.18
C PHE A 161 -2.64 11.40 4.65
N LEU A 162 -1.63 10.83 3.98
CA LEU A 162 -1.66 10.64 2.53
C LEU A 162 -2.87 9.79 2.09
N ASN A 163 -3.10 8.67 2.78
CA ASN A 163 -4.16 7.73 2.41
C ASN A 163 -5.57 8.21 2.78
N ASP A 164 -5.73 8.90 3.91
CA ASP A 164 -7.04 9.25 4.46
C ASP A 164 -7.48 10.65 4.02
N TYR A 165 -6.54 11.52 3.64
CA TYR A 165 -6.84 12.89 3.23
C TYR A 165 -6.56 13.15 1.75
N ILE A 166 -5.34 12.89 1.29
CA ILE A 166 -4.93 13.30 -0.06
C ILE A 166 -5.62 12.42 -1.11
N VAL A 167 -5.54 11.10 -0.97
CA VAL A 167 -6.13 10.15 -1.93
C VAL A 167 -7.66 10.31 -2.04
N PRO A 168 -8.43 10.44 -0.94
CA PRO A 168 -9.87 10.59 -1.06
C PRO A 168 -10.25 11.95 -1.62
N LYS A 169 -9.55 13.03 -1.23
CA LYS A 169 -9.86 14.38 -1.71
C LYS A 169 -9.60 14.54 -3.21
N THR A 170 -8.54 13.93 -3.75
CA THR A 170 -8.32 13.89 -5.20
C THR A 170 -9.37 13.02 -5.90
N GLY A 171 -9.73 11.86 -5.31
CA GLY A 171 -10.80 11.01 -5.81
C GLY A 171 -12.16 11.73 -5.89
N PHE A 172 -12.57 12.39 -4.81
CA PHE A 172 -13.82 13.15 -4.75
C PHE A 172 -13.83 14.36 -5.69
N PHE A 173 -12.68 15.02 -5.88
CA PHE A 173 -12.56 16.11 -6.84
C PHE A 173 -12.78 15.62 -8.28
N ILE A 174 -12.17 14.50 -8.66
CA ILE A 174 -12.36 13.88 -9.97
C ILE A 174 -13.82 13.43 -10.14
N ALA A 175 -14.40 12.81 -9.11
CA ALA A 175 -15.80 12.38 -9.14
C ALA A 175 -16.77 13.55 -9.35
N HIS A 176 -16.58 14.69 -8.65
CA HIS A 176 -17.39 15.89 -8.87
C HIS A 176 -17.23 16.42 -10.30
N LEU A 177 -16.01 16.45 -10.84
CA LEU A 177 -15.79 16.90 -12.21
C LEU A 177 -16.55 16.04 -13.23
N VAL A 178 -16.48 14.72 -13.08
CA VAL A 178 -17.15 13.77 -13.98
C VAL A 178 -18.66 13.84 -13.82
N GLN A 179 -19.17 13.91 -12.60
CA GLN A 179 -20.60 13.86 -12.32
C GLN A 179 -21.29 15.20 -12.63
N ASP A 180 -20.73 16.32 -12.19
CA ASP A 180 -21.39 17.63 -12.33
C ASP A 180 -21.21 18.26 -13.70
N TYR A 181 -20.10 17.98 -14.39
CA TYR A 181 -19.82 18.52 -15.71
C TYR A 181 -19.95 17.46 -16.80
N GLY A 182 -19.32 16.30 -16.64
CA GLY A 182 -19.36 15.23 -17.65
C GLY A 182 -20.78 14.72 -17.88
N ASN A 183 -21.40 14.14 -16.85
CA ASN A 183 -22.76 13.58 -16.98
C ASN A 183 -23.79 14.66 -17.30
N ARG A 184 -23.68 15.84 -16.70
CA ARG A 184 -24.60 16.95 -17.00
C ARG A 184 -24.46 17.46 -18.44
N ALA A 185 -23.25 17.49 -19.00
CA ALA A 185 -23.05 17.86 -20.40
C ALA A 185 -23.61 16.79 -21.36
N ILE A 186 -23.42 15.51 -21.05
CA ILE A 186 -24.00 14.41 -21.82
C ILE A 186 -25.53 14.48 -21.78
N ASP A 187 -26.10 14.66 -20.59
CA ASP A 187 -27.55 14.77 -20.43
C ASP A 187 -28.13 16.06 -21.07
N ALA A 188 -27.37 17.16 -21.03
CA ALA A 188 -27.67 18.38 -21.78
C ALA A 188 -27.76 18.13 -23.29
N PHE A 189 -26.76 17.42 -23.81
CA PHE A 189 -26.68 17.14 -25.24
C PHE A 189 -27.81 16.24 -25.72
N PHE A 190 -28.01 15.10 -25.06
CA PHE A 190 -28.94 14.07 -25.53
C PHE A 190 -30.39 14.33 -25.12
N ASN A 191 -30.65 14.69 -23.87
CA ASN A 191 -32.00 14.61 -23.32
C ASN A 191 -32.69 15.95 -23.13
N THR A 192 -31.96 17.04 -22.87
CA THR A 192 -32.61 18.29 -22.44
C THR A 192 -32.51 19.45 -23.41
N THR A 193 -31.35 19.71 -24.03
CA THR A 193 -31.14 20.96 -24.77
C THR A 193 -30.87 20.74 -26.26
N VAL A 194 -29.83 20.00 -26.64
CA VAL A 194 -29.35 20.05 -28.03
C VAL A 194 -30.24 19.24 -28.98
N ILE A 195 -30.36 17.93 -28.76
CA ILE A 195 -31.17 17.06 -29.64
C ILE A 195 -32.66 17.45 -29.59
N PRO A 196 -33.30 17.62 -28.42
CA PRO A 196 -34.72 18.00 -28.36
C PRO A 196 -34.97 19.40 -28.95
N GLY A 197 -34.04 20.34 -28.75
CA GLY A 197 -34.12 21.68 -29.31
C GLY A 197 -34.08 21.66 -30.84
N PHE A 198 -33.17 20.85 -31.41
CA PHE A 198 -33.06 20.64 -32.85
C PHE A 198 -34.35 20.03 -33.43
N PHE A 199 -34.87 18.96 -32.85
CA PHE A 199 -36.13 18.35 -33.29
C PHE A 199 -37.32 19.31 -33.16
N LYS A 200 -37.40 20.13 -32.11
CA LYS A 200 -38.42 21.18 -31.98
C LYS A 200 -38.29 22.26 -33.05
N ALA A 201 -37.08 22.66 -33.42
CA ALA A 201 -36.84 23.64 -34.47
C ALA A 201 -37.29 23.09 -35.84
N ILE A 202 -36.89 21.85 -36.17
CA ILE A 202 -37.32 21.16 -37.39
C ILE A 202 -38.84 21.01 -37.42
N SER A 203 -39.44 20.56 -36.32
CA SER A 203 -40.90 20.38 -36.25
C SER A 203 -41.65 21.69 -36.49
N ARG A 204 -41.17 22.81 -35.92
CA ARG A 204 -41.74 24.15 -36.20
C ARG A 204 -41.58 24.56 -37.65
N ALA A 205 -40.42 24.30 -38.26
CA ALA A 205 -40.17 24.60 -39.66
C ALA A 205 -41.11 23.82 -40.59
N ILE A 206 -41.29 22.50 -40.35
CA ILE A 206 -42.21 21.67 -41.13
C ILE A 206 -43.65 22.15 -40.98
N ARG A 207 -44.09 22.47 -39.75
CA ARG A 207 -45.44 22.99 -39.51
C ARG A 207 -45.67 24.36 -40.16
N ALA A 208 -44.65 25.22 -40.21
CA ALA A 208 -44.75 26.53 -40.85
C ALA A 208 -44.99 26.43 -42.38
N ILE A 209 -44.55 25.35 -43.03
CA ILE A 209 -44.80 25.10 -44.45
C ILE A 209 -46.28 24.74 -44.69
N GLN A 210 -46.94 24.08 -43.74
CA GLN A 210 -48.33 23.66 -43.82
C GLN A 210 -49.29 24.82 -43.47
N THR A 211 -49.41 25.78 -44.38
CA THR A 211 -50.21 27.01 -44.19
C THR A 211 -51.72 26.84 -44.44
N GLY A 212 -52.17 25.65 -44.85
CA GLY A 212 -53.59 25.33 -45.05
C GLY A 212 -54.21 25.88 -46.36
N PHE A 213 -53.51 26.72 -47.10
CA PHE A 213 -53.97 27.26 -48.39
C PHE A 213 -53.64 26.32 -49.56
N LEU A 214 -54.64 25.95 -50.36
CA LEU A 214 -54.48 25.06 -51.53
C LEU A 214 -53.48 25.61 -52.56
N THR A 215 -53.47 26.93 -52.74
CA THR A 215 -52.55 27.63 -53.66
C THR A 215 -51.08 27.45 -53.28
N THR A 216 -50.76 27.35 -51.99
CA THR A 216 -49.40 27.09 -51.49
C THR A 216 -48.96 25.66 -51.83
N TYR A 217 -49.84 24.67 -51.65
CA TYR A 217 -49.54 23.27 -51.96
C TYR A 217 -49.31 23.02 -53.46
N VAL A 218 -50.12 23.65 -54.33
CA VAL A 218 -49.93 23.56 -55.78
C VAL A 218 -48.57 24.16 -56.19
N LYS A 219 -48.17 25.30 -55.61
CA LYS A 219 -46.85 25.91 -55.85
C LYS A 219 -45.70 25.01 -55.39
N ILE A 220 -45.83 24.36 -54.23
CA ILE A 220 -44.84 23.40 -53.73
C ILE A 220 -44.70 22.21 -54.69
N ALA A 221 -45.82 21.65 -55.18
CA ALA A 221 -45.80 20.51 -56.10
C ALA A 221 -45.15 20.86 -57.45
N ILE A 222 -45.52 22.01 -58.05
CA ILE A 222 -44.89 22.49 -59.29
C ILE A 222 -43.39 22.76 -59.07
N GLY A 223 -43.03 23.36 -57.93
CA GLY A 223 -41.63 23.56 -57.56
C GLY A 223 -40.84 22.25 -57.46
N PHE A 224 -41.43 21.21 -56.87
CA PHE A 224 -40.80 19.88 -56.77
C PHE A 224 -40.60 19.24 -58.14
N VAL A 225 -41.59 19.35 -59.04
CA VAL A 225 -41.49 18.85 -60.43
C VAL A 225 -40.38 19.57 -61.21
N LEU A 226 -40.30 20.91 -61.10
CA LEU A 226 -39.24 21.70 -61.72
C LEU A 226 -37.85 21.32 -61.17
N LEU A 227 -37.75 21.08 -59.86
CA LEU A 227 -36.49 20.70 -59.21
C LEU A 227 -36.03 19.31 -59.66
N ILE A 228 -36.95 18.35 -59.80
CA ILE A 228 -36.68 17.02 -60.37
C ILE A 228 -36.23 17.15 -61.84
N LEU A 229 -36.89 17.98 -62.64
CA LEU A 229 -36.50 18.21 -64.05
C LEU A 229 -35.11 18.83 -64.17
N ILE A 230 -34.76 19.76 -63.27
CA ILE A 230 -33.42 20.35 -63.20
C ILE A 230 -32.38 19.29 -62.80
N LEU A 231 -32.66 18.49 -61.76
CA LEU A 231 -31.77 17.41 -61.33
C LEU A 231 -31.60 16.35 -62.43
N ALA A 232 -32.66 16.00 -63.16
CA ALA A 232 -32.61 15.09 -64.28
C ALA A 232 -31.86 15.68 -65.48
N SER A 233 -31.98 16.99 -65.73
CA SER A 233 -31.22 17.69 -66.75
C SER A 233 -29.73 17.76 -66.41
N ILE A 234 -29.37 17.97 -65.15
CA ILE A 234 -27.98 17.98 -64.68
C ILE A 234 -27.40 16.55 -64.65
N GLY A 235 -28.16 15.58 -64.16
CA GLY A 235 -27.78 14.16 -64.16
C GLY A 235 -27.68 13.57 -65.58
N GLY A 236 -28.50 14.05 -66.51
CA GLY A 236 -28.43 13.73 -67.94
C GLY A 236 -27.28 14.43 -68.69
N MET A 237 -26.61 15.42 -68.09
CA MET A 237 -25.36 16.00 -68.60
C MET A 237 -24.10 15.26 -68.11
N GLY A 238 -24.25 14.26 -67.24
CA GLY A 238 -23.16 13.48 -66.64
C GLY A 238 -22.98 12.05 -67.19
N LEU A 239 -23.65 11.71 -68.29
CA LEU A 239 -23.48 10.50 -69.10
C LEU A 239 -23.15 10.91 -70.54
#